data_AF-A0AA94R9C6-F1
#
_entry.id   AF-A0AA94R9C6-F1
#
_cell.length_a   1.000
_cell.length_b   1.000
_cell.length_c   1.000
_cell.angle_alpha   90.00
_cell.angle_beta   90.00
_cell.angle_gamma   90.00
#
_symmetry.space_group_name_H-M   'P 1'
#
loop_
_entity.id
_entity.type
_entity.pdbx_description
1 polymer ?
#
loop_
_entity_poly.entity_id
_entity_poly.type
_entity_poly.pdbx_seq_one_letter_code
_entity_poly.pdbx_strand_id
1 'polypeptide(L)'
;MSSSLLGPKPGHGTLKHAGLIHREHANRSNTWSVAQANRDFIVNSGRGNVVGTAPMPTRAALDPLAPSKAGLVPGDLIYYHDTATGTINHTAVYVGQEMKNGRLVDVVDQHANGDNNFHNDWMPDGSGFTGGSASVEFVHLHYPGD
;
A
#
# COMPACT_ATOMS: atom_id res chain seq x y z
N MET A 1 8.95 -66.37 -4.79
CA MET A 1 8.15 -66.49 -3.55
C MET A 1 8.69 -65.41 -2.62
N SER A 2 8.09 -64.22 -2.58
CA SER A 2 6.90 -63.79 -1.82
C SER A 2 7.04 -63.90 -0.29
N SER A 3 6.63 -62.80 0.36
CA SER A 3 6.22 -62.57 1.75
C SER A 3 7.29 -62.01 2.70
N SER A 4 7.24 -60.75 3.18
CA SER A 4 6.20 -60.10 4.05
C SER A 4 6.18 -60.81 5.41
N LEU A 5 6.24 -60.20 6.61
CA LEU A 5 5.83 -58.90 7.16
C LEU A 5 6.57 -58.70 8.50
N LEU A 6 6.69 -57.46 8.96
CA LEU A 6 6.27 -57.03 10.30
C LEU A 6 6.22 -55.49 10.31
N GLY A 7 5.03 -54.96 10.02
CA GLY A 7 4.75 -53.54 10.06
C GLY A 7 4.57 -53.02 11.49
N PRO A 8 4.69 -51.70 11.71
CA PRO A 8 4.29 -51.08 12.97
C PRO A 8 2.76 -50.95 13.07
N LYS A 9 2.24 -51.27 14.27
CA LYS A 9 0.85 -51.13 14.70
C LYS A 9 0.48 -49.66 15.01
N PRO A 10 -0.83 -49.33 15.05
CA PRO A 10 -1.37 -48.00 14.79
C PRO A 10 -1.48 -47.11 16.04
N GLY A 11 -1.26 -45.82 15.85
CA GLY A 11 -1.63 -44.75 16.76
C GLY A 11 -2.56 -43.77 16.04
N HIS A 12 -3.70 -43.51 16.65
CA HIS A 12 -4.86 -42.76 16.17
C HIS A 12 -4.57 -41.45 15.43
N GLY A 13 -5.26 -41.24 14.31
CA GLY A 13 -5.15 -40.04 13.50
C GLY A 13 -5.74 -38.79 14.17
N THR A 14 -5.15 -37.65 13.84
CA THR A 14 -5.86 -36.37 13.76
C THR A 14 -5.22 -35.58 12.63
N LEU A 15 -5.98 -35.32 11.56
CA LEU A 15 -5.62 -34.37 10.51
C LEU A 15 -5.40 -32.99 11.15
N LYS A 16 -4.20 -32.41 11.00
CA LYS A 16 -4.01 -30.96 11.20
C LYS A 16 -3.22 -30.40 10.03
N HIS A 17 -3.85 -29.42 9.40
CA HIS A 17 -3.44 -28.72 8.19
C HIS A 17 -2.06 -28.08 8.31
N ALA A 18 -1.38 -27.99 7.16
CA ALA A 18 -0.10 -27.35 6.95
C ALA A 18 -0.05 -25.93 7.57
N GLY A 19 0.80 -25.76 8.58
CA GLY A 19 1.20 -24.46 9.10
C GLY A 19 2.63 -24.18 8.64
N LEU A 20 2.79 -23.67 7.42
CA LEU A 20 4.04 -23.03 7.03
C LEU A 20 4.08 -21.69 7.75
N ILE A 21 4.74 -21.65 8.90
CA ILE A 21 4.96 -20.40 9.63
C ILE A 21 5.93 -19.57 8.79
N HIS A 22 5.41 -18.68 7.96
CA HIS A 22 6.19 -17.68 7.27
C HIS A 22 6.76 -16.74 8.35
N ARG A 23 8.03 -16.93 8.70
CA ARG A 23 8.76 -15.93 9.48
C ARG A 23 8.86 -14.70 8.57
N GLU A 24 8.12 -13.66 8.91
CA GLU A 24 8.19 -12.37 8.23
C GLU A 24 9.61 -11.81 8.39
N HIS A 25 10.44 -12.03 7.37
CA HIS A 25 11.53 -11.13 7.11
C HIS A 25 10.88 -9.85 6.57
N ALA A 26 10.78 -8.83 7.42
CA ALA A 26 10.47 -7.48 7.00
C ALA A 26 11.59 -6.99 6.07
N ASN A 27 11.52 -7.40 4.81
CA ASN A 27 12.34 -6.85 3.76
C ASN A 27 11.89 -5.41 3.57
N ARG A 28 12.72 -4.45 4.00
CA ARG A 28 12.53 -3.02 3.75
C ARG A 28 12.17 -2.84 2.27
N SER A 29 11.01 -2.27 1.97
CA SER A 29 10.66 -1.93 0.59
C SER A 29 11.47 -0.71 0.18
N ASN A 30 12.18 -0.81 -0.94
CA ASN A 30 12.93 0.30 -1.51
C ASN A 30 12.04 1.22 -2.36
N THR A 31 10.71 1.15 -2.28
CA THR A 31 9.80 1.97 -3.10
C THR A 31 10.09 3.47 -2.98
N TRP A 32 10.70 3.91 -1.87
CA TRP A 32 11.22 5.27 -1.70
C TRP A 32 12.24 5.69 -2.78
N SER A 33 13.23 4.83 -3.10
CA SER A 33 14.31 5.19 -4.04
C SER A 33 13.94 5.00 -5.51
N VAL A 34 12.79 4.39 -5.79
CA VAL A 34 12.33 4.09 -7.16
C VAL A 34 10.90 4.55 -7.42
N ALA A 35 10.32 5.40 -6.58
CA ALA A 35 8.93 5.86 -6.68
C ALA A 35 8.63 6.47 -8.06
N GLN A 36 9.53 7.33 -8.56
CA GLN A 36 9.45 7.90 -9.91
C GLN A 36 9.42 6.82 -10.98
N ALA A 37 10.39 5.89 -10.97
CA ALA A 37 10.47 4.82 -11.96
C ALA A 37 9.26 3.87 -11.91
N ASN A 38 8.71 3.63 -10.71
CA ASN A 38 7.49 2.86 -10.54
C ASN A 38 6.29 3.56 -11.15
N ARG A 39 6.10 4.86 -10.86
CA ARG A 39 5.04 5.67 -11.48
C ARG A 39 5.13 5.65 -12.99
N ASP A 40 6.33 5.90 -13.53
CA ASP A 40 6.57 5.94 -14.97
C ASP A 40 6.27 4.58 -15.61
N PHE A 41 6.67 3.48 -14.98
CA PHE A 41 6.32 2.15 -15.47
C PHE A 41 4.80 1.94 -15.47
N ILE A 42 4.10 2.22 -14.37
CA ILE A 42 2.66 1.99 -14.26
C ILE A 42 1.88 2.79 -15.30
N VAL A 43 2.12 4.10 -15.37
CA VAL A 43 1.35 5.00 -16.24
C VAL A 43 1.75 4.82 -17.71
N ASN A 44 3.05 4.77 -18.02
CA ASN A 44 3.48 4.71 -19.43
C ASN A 44 3.26 3.33 -20.06
N SER A 45 3.15 2.26 -19.27
CA SER A 45 2.77 0.94 -19.77
C SER A 45 1.26 0.74 -19.88
N GLY A 46 0.44 1.72 -19.48
CA GLY A 46 -1.02 1.59 -19.46
C GLY A 46 -1.54 0.61 -18.41
N ARG A 47 -0.76 0.34 -17.35
CA ARG A 47 -1.16 -0.51 -16.22
C ARG A 47 -1.96 0.24 -15.16
N GLY A 48 -2.06 1.55 -15.29
CA GLY A 48 -2.89 2.39 -14.46
C GLY A 48 -3.02 3.79 -15.06
N ASN A 49 -3.99 4.55 -14.57
CA ASN A 49 -4.26 5.91 -14.99
C ASN A 49 -4.29 6.84 -13.80
N VAL A 50 -3.82 8.08 -14.03
CA VAL A 50 -4.02 9.17 -13.09
C VAL A 50 -5.50 9.52 -13.05
N VAL A 51 -6.14 9.35 -11.90
CA VAL A 51 -7.57 9.65 -11.68
C VAL A 51 -7.78 10.96 -10.92
N GLY A 52 -6.72 11.51 -10.32
CA GLY A 52 -6.78 12.83 -9.71
C GLY A 52 -5.40 13.34 -9.30
N THR A 53 -5.29 14.66 -9.18
CA THR A 53 -4.13 15.33 -8.59
C THR A 53 -4.60 16.41 -7.62
N ALA A 54 -3.81 16.67 -6.59
CA ALA A 54 -4.10 17.74 -5.65
C ALA A 54 -2.82 18.35 -5.08
N PRO A 55 -2.79 19.67 -4.79
CA PRO A 55 -1.74 20.23 -3.95
C PRO A 55 -1.85 19.63 -2.54
N MET A 56 -0.72 19.48 -1.85
CA MET A 56 -0.73 18.96 -0.48
C MET A 56 -1.38 19.98 0.46
N PRO A 57 -2.47 19.62 1.18
CA PRO A 57 -3.13 20.56 2.08
C PRO A 57 -2.31 20.75 3.37
N THR A 58 -2.71 21.75 4.17
CA THR A 58 -2.33 21.77 5.59
C THR A 58 -3.09 20.68 6.34
N ARG A 59 -2.58 20.21 7.50
CA ARG A 59 -3.30 19.24 8.35
C ARG A 59 -4.73 19.69 8.70
N ALA A 60 -4.97 21.00 8.83
CA ALA A 60 -6.30 21.56 9.12
C ALA A 60 -7.25 21.56 7.91
N ALA A 61 -6.70 21.65 6.69
CA ALA A 61 -7.46 21.64 5.44
C ALA A 61 -7.54 20.26 4.77
N LEU A 62 -6.97 19.24 5.41
CA LEU A 62 -6.96 17.87 4.89
C LEU A 62 -8.39 17.34 4.75
N ASP A 63 -8.78 17.03 3.51
CA ASP A 63 -9.97 16.23 3.24
C ASP A 63 -9.65 14.76 3.51
N PRO A 64 -10.18 14.15 4.57
CA PRO A 64 -9.85 12.78 4.97
C PRO A 64 -10.30 11.73 3.96
N LEU A 65 -11.13 12.11 2.98
CA LEU A 65 -11.70 11.21 1.97
C LEU A 65 -11.21 11.55 0.56
N ALA A 66 -10.14 12.35 0.41
CA ALA A 66 -9.66 12.75 -0.91
C ALA A 66 -9.31 11.55 -1.82
N PRO A 67 -8.59 10.50 -1.34
CA PRO A 67 -8.33 9.32 -2.16
C PRO A 67 -9.57 8.63 -2.72
N SER A 68 -10.53 8.28 -1.85
CA SER A 68 -11.76 7.59 -2.23
C SER A 68 -12.67 8.47 -3.10
N LYS A 69 -12.74 9.78 -2.84
CA LYS A 69 -13.46 10.74 -3.69
C LYS A 69 -12.84 10.88 -5.08
N ALA A 70 -11.53 10.66 -5.21
CA ALA A 70 -10.85 10.59 -6.51
C ALA A 70 -11.11 9.27 -7.25
N GLY A 71 -11.79 8.31 -6.62
CA GLY A 71 -12.17 7.03 -7.22
C GLY A 71 -11.18 5.90 -6.95
N LEU A 72 -10.24 6.06 -6.02
CA LEU A 72 -9.31 4.99 -5.67
C LEU A 72 -10.03 3.80 -5.03
N VAL A 73 -9.58 2.59 -5.36
CA VAL A 73 -9.99 1.32 -4.76
C VAL A 73 -8.80 0.63 -4.06
N PRO A 74 -9.03 -0.22 -3.04
CA PRO A 74 -7.94 -0.88 -2.33
C PRO A 74 -6.93 -1.56 -3.26
N GLY A 75 -5.65 -1.26 -3.08
CA GLY A 75 -4.55 -1.70 -3.95
C GLY A 75 -4.02 -0.60 -4.88
N ASP A 76 -4.79 0.46 -5.11
CA ASP A 76 -4.38 1.58 -5.96
C ASP A 76 -3.23 2.38 -5.36
N LEU A 77 -2.58 3.21 -6.18
CA LEU A 77 -1.34 3.89 -5.81
C LEU A 77 -1.55 5.39 -5.61
N ILE A 78 -0.79 5.93 -4.67
CA ILE A 78 -0.67 7.37 -4.42
C ILE A 78 0.80 7.74 -4.55
N TYR A 79 1.11 8.68 -5.43
CA TYR A 79 2.47 9.20 -5.59
C TYR A 79 2.57 10.61 -5.02
N TYR A 80 3.63 10.86 -4.25
CA TYR A 80 3.89 12.14 -3.62
C TYR A 80 5.04 12.83 -4.34
N HIS A 81 4.76 14.05 -4.79
CA HIS A 81 5.70 14.89 -5.51
C HIS A 81 6.25 15.95 -4.57
N ASP A 82 7.56 16.16 -4.62
CA ASP A 82 8.20 17.39 -4.16
C ASP A 82 8.13 18.41 -5.30
N THR A 83 7.37 19.49 -5.13
CA THR A 83 7.21 20.51 -6.17
C THR A 83 8.41 21.44 -6.29
N ALA A 84 9.33 21.44 -5.32
CA ALA A 84 10.58 22.19 -5.42
C ALA A 84 11.59 21.50 -6.37
N THR A 85 11.62 20.16 -6.36
CA THR A 85 12.51 19.37 -7.23
C THR A 85 11.81 18.80 -8.46
N GLY A 86 10.48 18.75 -8.46
CA GLY A 86 9.67 18.10 -9.48
C GLY A 86 9.72 16.57 -9.42
N THR A 87 10.28 15.99 -8.36
CA THR A 87 10.52 14.54 -8.25
C THR A 87 9.43 13.86 -7.43
N ILE A 88 9.08 12.62 -7.81
CA ILE A 88 8.31 11.72 -6.96
C ILE A 88 9.27 11.07 -5.97
N ASN A 89 9.06 11.33 -4.68
CA ASN A 89 9.93 10.84 -3.60
C ASN A 89 9.27 9.77 -2.72
N HIS A 90 7.96 9.56 -2.84
CA HIS A 90 7.25 8.59 -2.02
C HIS A 90 6.06 7.97 -2.78
N THR A 91 5.73 6.73 -2.43
CA THR A 91 4.57 6.00 -2.94
C THR A 91 3.85 5.35 -1.76
N ALA A 92 2.53 5.43 -1.76
CA ALA A 92 1.67 4.69 -0.85
C ALA A 92 0.68 3.82 -1.61
N VAL A 93 0.20 2.78 -0.95
CA VAL A 93 -0.91 1.95 -1.42
C VAL A 93 -2.18 2.40 -0.71
N TYR A 94 -3.26 2.64 -1.46
CA TYR A 94 -4.56 2.90 -0.87
C TYR A 94 -5.14 1.60 -0.29
N VAL A 95 -5.51 1.62 0.99
CA VAL A 95 -5.97 0.43 1.71
C VAL A 95 -7.48 0.36 1.77
N GLY A 96 -8.15 1.52 1.80
CA GLY A 96 -9.61 1.63 1.91
C GLY A 96 -10.02 2.68 2.93
N GLN A 97 -11.26 2.60 3.39
CA GLN A 97 -11.82 3.51 4.39
C GLN A 97 -11.96 2.82 5.75
N GLU A 98 -11.70 3.55 6.83
CA GLU A 98 -11.93 3.06 8.20
C GLU A 98 -12.65 4.14 9.04
N MET A 99 -13.48 3.70 9.99
CA MET A 99 -14.00 4.59 11.02
C MET A 99 -12.95 4.81 12.11
N LYS A 100 -12.41 6.02 12.21
CA LYS A 100 -11.49 6.45 13.28
C LYS A 100 -12.11 7.60 14.08
N ASN A 101 -12.22 7.42 15.39
CA ASN A 101 -12.76 8.46 16.29
C ASN A 101 -14.13 9.03 15.84
N GLY A 102 -15.01 8.17 15.30
CA GLY A 102 -16.33 8.58 14.81
C GLY A 102 -16.36 9.27 13.44
N ARG A 103 -15.21 9.32 12.74
CA ARG A 103 -15.07 9.90 11.41
C ARG A 103 -14.58 8.85 10.42
N LEU A 104 -15.19 8.78 9.25
CA LEU A 104 -14.69 7.97 8.14
C LEU A 104 -13.44 8.64 7.55
N VAL A 105 -12.37 7.88 7.39
CA VAL A 105 -11.10 8.37 6.86
C VAL A 105 -10.52 7.36 5.88
N ASP A 106 -9.83 7.85 4.85
CA ASP A 106 -9.03 7.03 3.96
C ASP A 106 -7.73 6.59 4.65
N VAL A 107 -7.47 5.30 4.57
CA VAL A 107 -6.28 4.64 5.10
C VAL A 107 -5.37 4.28 3.94
N VAL A 108 -4.08 4.52 4.14
CA VAL A 108 -3.03 4.20 3.18
C VAL A 108 -1.91 3.45 3.89
N ASP A 109 -1.26 2.56 3.16
CA ASP A 109 0.03 2.00 3.53
C ASP A 109 1.11 2.90 2.92
N GLN A 110 1.54 3.88 3.70
CA GLN A 110 2.70 4.71 3.42
C GLN A 110 3.92 3.97 3.96
N HIS A 111 4.74 3.43 3.07
CA HIS A 111 5.93 2.70 3.45
C HIS A 111 6.99 3.65 4.02
N ALA A 112 6.86 4.03 5.30
CA ALA A 112 7.76 4.92 6.02
C ALA A 112 8.88 4.13 6.73
N ASN A 113 9.90 4.83 7.23
CA ASN A 113 10.91 4.19 8.08
C ASN A 113 10.27 3.79 9.43
N GLY A 114 9.92 2.52 9.63
CA GLY A 114 9.46 2.00 10.92
C GLY A 114 8.50 0.81 10.82
N ASP A 115 7.86 0.48 11.95
CA ASP A 115 6.98 -0.69 12.10
C ASP A 115 5.49 -0.39 11.83
N ASN A 116 5.12 0.87 11.55
CA ASN A 116 3.73 1.25 11.31
C ASN A 116 3.60 2.11 10.05
N ASN A 117 3.30 1.44 8.94
CA ASN A 117 3.11 2.07 7.63
C ASN A 117 1.65 2.46 7.37
N PHE A 118 0.72 2.16 8.28
CA PHE A 118 -0.70 2.52 8.11
C PHE A 118 -0.97 3.93 8.62
N HIS A 119 -1.27 4.83 7.69
CA HIS A 119 -1.65 6.20 7.96
C HIS A 119 -3.14 6.38 7.68
N ASN A 120 -3.84 7.03 8.59
CA ASN A 120 -5.28 7.28 8.53
C ASN A 120 -5.61 8.71 8.05
N ASP A 121 -4.65 9.39 7.43
CA ASP A 121 -4.79 10.75 6.96
C ASP A 121 -4.14 10.99 5.59
N TRP A 122 -3.81 9.91 4.86
CA TRP A 122 -3.21 9.81 3.51
C TRP A 122 -2.03 10.74 3.19
N MET A 123 -1.57 11.54 4.15
CA MET A 123 -0.56 12.57 3.98
C MET A 123 0.72 12.16 4.72
N PRO A 124 1.88 12.17 4.06
CA PRO A 124 3.15 11.78 4.67
C PRO A 124 3.48 12.64 5.88
N ASP A 125 4.07 12.00 6.90
CA ASP A 125 4.62 12.71 8.05
C ASP A 125 5.90 13.46 7.66
N GLY A 126 5.86 14.79 7.74
CA GLY A 126 7.03 15.63 7.49
C GLY A 126 6.68 17.08 7.19
N SER A 127 7.54 17.99 7.65
CA SER A 127 7.40 19.43 7.39
C SER A 127 7.57 19.80 5.91
N GLY A 128 8.23 18.94 5.11
CA GLY A 128 8.35 19.12 3.66
C GLY A 128 7.03 18.89 2.90
N PHE A 129 6.09 18.14 3.50
CA PHE A 129 4.79 17.83 2.89
C PHE A 129 3.67 18.68 3.50
N THR A 130 3.68 18.92 4.82
CA THR A 130 2.62 19.66 5.51
C THR A 130 2.55 21.13 5.11
N GLY A 131 1.57 21.52 4.28
CA GLY A 131 1.45 22.90 3.79
C GLY A 131 2.68 23.41 3.01
N GLY A 132 3.52 22.48 2.56
CA GLY A 132 4.78 22.75 1.88
C GLY A 132 4.68 22.66 0.36
N SER A 133 5.84 22.63 -0.29
CA SER A 133 6.00 22.44 -1.74
C SER A 133 5.79 20.98 -2.11
N ALA A 134 4.56 20.47 -1.97
CA ALA A 134 4.24 19.09 -2.34
C ALA A 134 2.89 18.99 -3.05
N SER A 135 2.74 17.95 -3.88
CA SER A 135 1.47 17.57 -4.50
C SER A 135 1.33 16.05 -4.53
N VAL A 136 0.11 15.58 -4.75
CA VAL A 136 -0.20 14.16 -4.87
C VAL A 136 -0.80 13.82 -6.22
N GLU A 137 -0.51 12.61 -6.68
CA GLU A 137 -1.14 11.96 -7.83
C GLU A 137 -1.83 10.69 -7.35
N PHE A 138 -3.13 10.59 -7.60
CA PHE A 138 -3.94 9.40 -7.33
C PHE A 138 -4.00 8.58 -8.60
N VAL A 139 -3.57 7.32 -8.53
CA VAL A 139 -3.44 6.43 -9.69
C VAL A 139 -4.26 5.17 -9.46
N HIS A 140 -5.29 5.00 -10.30
CA HIS A 140 -6.05 3.76 -10.36
C HIS A 140 -5.30 2.73 -11.20
N LEU A 141 -5.07 1.54 -10.66
CA LEU A 141 -4.46 0.44 -11.41
C LEU A 141 -5.53 -0.28 -12.21
N HIS A 142 -5.16 -0.79 -13.39
CA HIS A 142 -6.03 -1.70 -14.12
C HIS A 142 -5.88 -3.10 -13.55
N TYR A 143 -6.93 -3.57 -12.89
CA TYR A 143 -7.02 -4.92 -12.37
C TYR A 143 -7.61 -5.87 -13.43
N PRO A 144 -7.28 -7.17 -13.37
CA PRO A 144 -7.95 -8.14 -14.22
C PRO A 144 -9.46 -8.14 -13.99
N GLY A 145 -10.23 -7.75 -15.01
CA GLY A 145 -11.68 -7.70 -14.97
C GLY A 145 -12.30 -6.30 -14.96
N ASP A 146 -11.48 -5.25 -14.93
CA ASP A 146 -11.91 -3.89 -15.27
C ASP A 146 -12.27 -3.76 -16.76
#